data_AF-A0A2R6NKJ7-F1
#
_entry.id   AF-A0A2R6NKJ7-F1
#
_cell.length_a   1.000
_cell.length_b   1.000
_cell.length_c   1.000
_cell.angle_alpha   90.00
_cell.angle_beta   90.00
_cell.angle_gamma   90.00
#
_symmetry.space_group_name_H-M   'P 1'
#
loop_
_entity.id
_entity.type
_entity.pdbx_description
1 polymer ?
#
loop_
_entity_poly.entity_id
_entity_poly.type
_entity_poly.pdbx_seq_one_letter_code
_entity_poly.pdbx_strand_id
1 'polypeptide(L)'
;MELDAVVLGTGLSESIVAAALSKAGYKIAHVDINPYYGGDEASLTLDELLQWAKERAESSVDSDSAYLSSQRERFTNISYTGSLPLQSRQYAVSLLPMLVPSAGPTIDSLIASGVSRYGGFKLLEKVALFDSPGVVKPVPGNKEDVFKNKQLSLLGKRRLMRFLMFAGGEFEDKPELQGSEQMPFTDFLKDKFSLKEEAVQAIAYALAFCALASDPTLPALERIRRYLRSSGRYGPSPFLVGHYGGAGEIAQGFCRTAAVAGATYVLGRQVSSIVTAPIAEKTTGKYTLNLEDLSEQLRCDLLISSPDHLPLDLQGDSSITTASTNCSFARCIAVIDRPVSFSTSESLEGSGGEDPASDMPIQDLSVDTALLVFSPSSIPIGSSTVAVNVLITGEGSMSAPRGRWILYITMPLLGDQSGGSHSPEELLRPYLDATLSLTRTSEHPESALPLVTLFYEQSPREGPENNSTEASLMLSTPPHSRYLPEVADSAARNAEVTFWRALEVLKSAGRLPGDKNSEEAVENFWPPLEYVNGEDDEW
;
A
#
# COMPACT_ATOMS: atom_id res chain seq x y z
N MET A 1 21.02 -17.45 -21.52
CA MET A 1 20.94 -17.86 -20.11
C MET A 1 19.84 -18.90 -19.91
N GLU A 2 20.15 -20.05 -19.28
CA GLU A 2 19.16 -21.08 -18.89
C GLU A 2 18.76 -20.88 -17.42
N LEU A 3 17.46 -20.76 -17.16
CA LEU A 3 16.85 -20.40 -15.89
C LEU A 3 15.72 -21.38 -15.55
N ASP A 4 15.36 -21.44 -14.27
CA ASP A 4 14.15 -22.16 -13.85
C ASP A 4 12.91 -21.29 -14.08
N ALA A 5 12.98 -20.02 -13.65
CA ALA A 5 11.91 -19.04 -13.88
C ALA A 5 12.43 -17.64 -14.24
N VAL A 6 11.61 -16.90 -14.97
CA VAL A 6 11.77 -15.45 -15.18
C VAL A 6 10.62 -14.73 -14.51
N VAL A 7 10.92 -13.67 -13.76
CA VAL A 7 9.95 -12.79 -13.11
C VAL A 7 9.96 -11.44 -13.82
N LEU A 8 8.80 -10.96 -14.28
CA LEU A 8 8.63 -9.67 -14.97
C LEU A 8 7.92 -8.65 -14.08
N GLY A 9 8.56 -7.50 -13.90
CA GLY A 9 8.17 -6.45 -12.98
C GLY A 9 8.74 -6.67 -11.58
N THR A 10 9.19 -5.60 -10.93
CA THR A 10 9.83 -5.63 -9.61
C THR A 10 8.95 -5.06 -8.50
N GLY A 11 7.63 -5.19 -8.65
CA GLY A 11 6.66 -4.86 -7.61
C GLY A 11 6.82 -5.72 -6.36
N LEU A 12 6.06 -5.39 -5.32
CA LEU A 12 6.16 -6.02 -4.00
C LEU A 12 5.86 -7.51 -4.06
N SER A 13 4.81 -7.92 -4.76
CA SER A 13 4.48 -9.35 -4.88
C SER A 13 5.54 -10.11 -5.66
N GLU A 14 5.99 -9.56 -6.79
CA GLU A 14 6.97 -10.19 -7.68
C GLU A 14 8.33 -10.33 -7.00
N SER A 15 8.78 -9.29 -6.29
CA SER A 15 10.03 -9.29 -5.55
C SER A 15 10.02 -10.29 -4.38
N ILE A 16 8.90 -10.41 -3.66
CA ILE A 16 8.75 -11.43 -2.62
C ILE A 16 8.86 -12.83 -3.22
N VAL A 17 8.14 -13.11 -4.32
CA VAL A 17 8.19 -14.42 -4.99
C VAL A 17 9.60 -14.73 -5.50
N ALA A 18 10.25 -13.78 -6.17
CA ALA A 18 11.62 -13.93 -6.67
C ALA A 18 12.59 -14.26 -5.52
N ALA A 19 12.48 -13.55 -4.39
CA ALA A 19 13.30 -13.80 -3.21
C ALA A 19 13.07 -15.20 -2.62
N ALA A 20 11.81 -15.62 -2.49
CA ALA A 20 11.46 -16.94 -1.96
C ALA A 20 11.96 -18.07 -2.88
N LEU A 21 11.76 -17.96 -4.20
CA LEU A 21 12.24 -18.95 -5.17
C LEU A 21 13.76 -19.04 -5.21
N SER A 22 14.47 -17.91 -5.22
CA SER A 22 15.94 -17.91 -5.19
C SER A 22 16.46 -18.51 -3.88
N LYS A 23 15.85 -18.18 -2.74
CA LYS A 23 16.19 -18.79 -1.45
C LYS A 23 15.91 -20.29 -1.38
N ALA A 24 14.89 -20.75 -2.10
CA ALA A 24 14.62 -22.17 -2.24
C ALA A 24 15.67 -22.89 -3.11
N GLY A 25 16.49 -22.16 -3.88
CA GLY A 25 17.59 -22.70 -4.69
C GLY A 25 17.32 -22.68 -6.20
N TYR A 26 16.26 -22.00 -6.67
CA TYR A 26 15.95 -21.90 -8.10
C TYR A 26 16.73 -20.76 -8.78
N LYS A 27 17.09 -20.96 -10.05
CA LYS A 27 17.75 -19.97 -10.90
C LYS A 27 16.73 -19.01 -11.48
N ILE A 28 16.76 -17.77 -10.98
CA ILE A 28 15.79 -16.72 -11.33
C ILE A 28 16.47 -15.60 -12.10
N ALA A 29 15.83 -15.11 -13.16
CA ALA A 29 16.09 -13.76 -13.66
C ALA A 29 14.88 -12.87 -13.36
N HIS A 30 15.14 -11.67 -12.85
CA HIS A 30 14.13 -10.70 -12.48
C HIS A 30 14.32 -9.44 -13.34
N VAL A 31 13.34 -9.18 -14.19
CA VAL A 31 13.41 -8.19 -15.27
C VAL A 31 12.38 -7.10 -15.05
N ASP A 32 12.76 -5.85 -15.24
CA ASP A 32 11.85 -4.70 -15.25
C ASP A 32 12.16 -3.79 -16.45
N ILE A 33 11.11 -3.24 -17.05
CA ILE A 33 11.24 -2.24 -18.11
C ILE A 33 11.65 -0.89 -17.55
N ASN A 34 11.27 -0.60 -16.30
CA ASN A 34 11.64 0.63 -15.64
C ASN A 34 13.13 0.60 -15.24
N PRO A 35 13.82 1.75 -15.28
CA PRO A 35 15.20 1.86 -14.83
C PRO A 35 15.34 1.87 -13.30
N TYR A 36 14.23 1.67 -12.57
CA TYR A 36 14.13 1.68 -11.12
C TYR A 36 13.33 0.45 -10.65
N TYR A 37 13.46 0.12 -9.36
CA TYR A 37 12.73 -0.98 -8.73
C TYR A 37 11.33 -0.56 -8.25
N GLY A 38 10.43 -1.54 -8.12
CA GLY A 38 9.10 -1.36 -7.54
C GLY A 38 7.98 -1.16 -8.56
N GLY A 39 8.30 -0.92 -9.83
CA GLY A 39 7.30 -0.66 -10.87
C GLY A 39 6.31 0.43 -10.45
N ASP A 40 5.02 0.11 -10.42
CA ASP A 40 3.95 1.04 -10.00
C ASP A 40 3.87 1.26 -8.48
N GLU A 41 4.76 0.63 -7.73
CA GLU A 41 4.88 0.71 -6.27
C GLU A 41 6.21 1.37 -5.85
N ALA A 42 6.93 1.93 -6.82
CA ALA A 42 8.23 2.56 -6.64
C ALA A 42 8.19 3.78 -5.69
N SER A 43 9.35 4.09 -5.12
CA SER A 43 9.61 5.33 -4.40
C SER A 43 10.54 6.18 -5.26
N LEU A 44 10.04 7.34 -5.70
CA LEU A 44 10.67 8.20 -6.70
C LEU A 44 11.13 9.51 -6.09
N THR A 45 12.22 10.06 -6.60
CA THR A 45 12.55 11.48 -6.38
C THR A 45 11.49 12.39 -7.03
N LEU A 46 11.45 13.68 -6.67
CA LEU A 46 10.45 14.58 -7.27
C LEU A 46 10.63 14.76 -8.78
N ASP A 47 11.86 14.76 -9.28
CA ASP A 47 12.15 14.84 -10.72
C ASP A 47 11.66 13.58 -11.44
N GLU A 48 11.92 12.40 -10.87
CA GLU A 48 11.46 11.12 -11.39
C GLU A 48 9.93 11.03 -11.38
N LEU A 49 9.26 11.53 -10.34
CA LEU A 49 7.81 11.59 -10.26
C LEU A 49 7.20 12.47 -11.37
N LEU A 50 7.78 13.63 -11.63
CA LEU A 50 7.29 14.50 -12.71
C LEU A 50 7.58 13.90 -14.09
N GLN A 51 8.71 13.22 -14.27
CA GLN A 51 9.00 12.49 -15.50
C GLN A 51 7.99 11.35 -15.71
N TRP A 52 7.73 10.56 -14.66
CA TRP A 52 6.71 9.50 -14.64
C TRP A 52 5.32 10.03 -15.04
N ALA A 53 4.94 11.21 -14.54
CA ALA A 53 3.67 11.86 -14.84
C ALA A 53 3.60 12.34 -16.29
N LYS A 54 4.68 12.96 -16.81
CA LYS A 54 4.74 13.45 -18.20
C LYS A 54 4.64 12.32 -19.22
N GLU A 55 5.38 11.24 -19.02
CA GLU A 55 5.38 10.08 -19.91
C GLU A 55 3.99 9.43 -20.02
N ARG A 56 3.18 9.53 -18.96
CA ARG A 56 1.81 9.01 -18.92
C ARG A 56 0.77 10.01 -19.44
N ALA A 57 1.03 11.31 -19.33
CA ALA A 57 0.13 12.37 -19.79
C ALA A 57 0.25 12.64 -21.31
N GLU A 58 1.45 12.57 -21.87
CA GLU A 58 1.73 12.96 -23.25
C GLU A 58 1.81 11.72 -24.16
N SER A 59 1.00 11.67 -25.23
CA SER A 59 1.07 10.62 -26.24
C SER A 59 2.11 10.95 -27.32
N SER A 60 3.15 10.12 -27.48
CA SER A 60 4.10 10.23 -28.60
C SER A 60 3.76 9.22 -29.70
N VAL A 61 3.43 9.71 -30.89
CA VAL A 61 2.89 8.92 -32.01
C VAL A 61 3.88 7.86 -32.57
N ASP A 62 5.19 7.97 -32.29
CA ASP A 62 6.23 7.22 -33.02
C ASP A 62 7.10 6.24 -32.17
N SER A 63 6.89 6.07 -30.86
CA SER A 63 7.76 5.17 -30.05
C SER A 63 7.16 4.58 -28.77
N ASP A 64 5.84 4.43 -28.67
CA ASP A 64 5.25 3.91 -27.43
C ASP A 64 5.40 2.39 -27.32
N SER A 65 6.05 1.94 -26.25
CA SER A 65 6.08 0.51 -25.89
C SER A 65 4.68 0.03 -25.48
N ALA A 66 4.39 -1.27 -25.66
CA ALA A 66 3.12 -1.85 -25.19
C ALA A 66 2.89 -1.62 -23.68
N TYR A 67 3.97 -1.59 -22.91
CA TYR A 67 3.95 -1.23 -21.49
C TYR A 67 3.44 0.20 -21.28
N LEU A 68 4.06 1.20 -21.92
CA LEU A 68 3.67 2.60 -21.77
C LEU A 68 2.23 2.86 -22.23
N SER A 69 1.82 2.29 -23.37
CA SER A 69 0.44 2.39 -23.84
C SER A 69 -0.55 1.92 -22.76
N SER A 70 -0.25 0.80 -22.12
CA SER A 70 -1.10 0.27 -21.07
C SER A 70 -1.03 1.04 -19.74
N GLN A 71 0.11 1.63 -19.43
CA GLN A 71 0.27 2.53 -18.29
C GLN A 71 -0.56 3.80 -18.48
N ARG A 72 -0.73 4.30 -19.71
CA ARG A 72 -1.59 5.45 -20.02
C ARG A 72 -3.08 5.13 -19.92
N GLU A 73 -3.48 3.88 -20.15
CA GLU A 73 -4.86 3.44 -19.87
C GLU A 73 -5.12 3.32 -18.36
N ARG A 74 -4.10 2.92 -17.60
CA ARG A 74 -4.18 2.74 -16.15
C ARG A 74 -4.14 4.06 -15.38
N PHE A 75 -3.27 4.98 -15.80
CA PHE A 75 -3.03 6.27 -15.15
C PHE A 75 -3.49 7.41 -16.06
N THR A 76 -4.70 7.91 -15.82
CA THR A 76 -5.38 8.88 -16.69
C THR A 76 -5.59 10.21 -15.97
N ASN A 77 -6.06 11.22 -16.70
CA ASN A 77 -6.46 12.53 -16.15
C ASN A 77 -5.37 13.18 -15.28
N ILE A 78 -4.11 13.08 -15.73
CA ILE A 78 -2.94 13.55 -14.99
C ILE A 78 -2.83 15.07 -15.09
N SER A 79 -2.76 15.77 -13.96
CA SER A 79 -2.41 17.19 -13.88
C SER A 79 -1.36 17.42 -12.80
N TYR A 80 -0.44 18.35 -13.04
CA TYR A 80 0.54 18.74 -12.03
C TYR A 80 0.80 20.24 -12.06
N THR A 81 1.08 20.81 -10.89
CA THR A 81 1.41 22.23 -10.72
C THR A 81 2.60 22.40 -9.79
N GLY A 82 3.25 23.56 -9.86
CA GLY A 82 4.42 23.91 -9.05
C GLY A 82 5.74 23.80 -9.80
N SER A 83 6.78 24.42 -9.24
CA SER A 83 8.15 24.32 -9.74
C SER A 83 8.92 23.30 -8.91
N LEU A 84 9.72 22.45 -9.58
CA LEU A 84 10.60 21.49 -8.91
C LEU A 84 11.49 22.17 -7.87
N PRO A 85 11.46 21.73 -6.60
CA PRO A 85 12.39 22.21 -5.60
C PRO A 85 13.84 21.85 -5.98
N LEU A 86 14.80 22.72 -5.66
CA LEU A 86 16.24 22.48 -5.91
C LEU A 86 16.78 21.18 -5.26
N GLN A 87 16.08 20.64 -4.26
CA GLN A 87 16.47 19.48 -3.46
C GLN A 87 15.65 18.22 -3.80
N SER A 88 15.19 18.10 -5.04
CA SER A 88 14.35 16.99 -5.53
C SER A 88 14.82 15.57 -5.11
N ARG A 89 16.15 15.32 -5.11
CA ARG A 89 16.74 14.03 -4.71
C ARG A 89 16.60 13.67 -3.23
N GLN A 90 16.23 14.61 -2.37
CA GLN A 90 16.02 14.36 -0.94
C GLN A 90 14.60 13.86 -0.63
N TYR A 91 13.75 13.78 -1.65
CA TYR A 91 12.41 13.22 -1.54
C TYR A 91 12.43 11.76 -2.00
N ALA A 92 11.65 10.93 -1.32
CA ALA A 92 11.31 9.57 -1.72
C ALA A 92 9.78 9.46 -1.71
N VAL A 93 9.19 9.82 -2.84
CA VAL A 93 7.75 9.92 -3.06
C VAL A 93 7.21 8.56 -3.52
N SER A 94 6.33 7.99 -2.72
CA SER A 94 5.75 6.67 -3.00
C SER A 94 4.63 6.76 -4.04
N LEU A 95 4.68 5.93 -5.08
CA LEU A 95 3.53 5.71 -5.97
C LEU A 95 2.44 4.86 -5.30
N LEU A 96 2.81 4.05 -4.30
CA LEU A 96 1.91 3.24 -3.49
C LEU A 96 2.09 3.56 -1.99
N PRO A 97 1.56 4.70 -1.52
CA PRO A 97 1.54 5.00 -0.09
C PRO A 97 0.73 3.92 0.63
N MET A 98 1.31 3.33 1.68
CA MET A 98 0.68 2.25 2.44
C MET A 98 1.04 2.31 3.93
N LEU A 99 0.20 1.67 4.75
CA LEU A 99 0.49 1.40 6.15
C LEU A 99 0.79 -0.09 6.32
N VAL A 100 1.78 -0.40 7.15
CA VAL A 100 2.15 -1.77 7.46
C VAL A 100 1.65 -2.11 8.86
N PRO A 101 0.68 -3.02 9.04
CA PRO A 101 0.29 -3.48 10.37
C PRO A 101 1.47 -4.09 11.12
N SER A 102 1.61 -3.79 12.41
CA SER A 102 2.72 -4.30 13.23
C SER A 102 2.72 -5.83 13.35
N ALA A 103 1.58 -6.49 13.10
CA ALA A 103 1.50 -7.95 13.00
C ALA A 103 0.68 -8.35 11.76
N GLY A 104 1.23 -9.26 10.96
CA GLY A 104 0.62 -9.74 9.74
C GLY A 104 1.64 -10.35 8.78
N PRO A 105 1.17 -10.98 7.68
CA PRO A 105 2.01 -11.62 6.69
C PRO A 105 3.18 -10.79 6.16
N THR A 106 3.05 -9.47 6.01
CA THR A 106 4.18 -8.64 5.55
C THR A 106 5.30 -8.57 6.57
N ILE A 107 5.00 -8.21 7.82
CA ILE A 107 6.01 -8.10 8.87
C ILE A 107 6.64 -9.46 9.14
N ASP A 108 5.84 -10.52 9.14
CA ASP A 108 6.35 -11.87 9.35
C ASP A 108 7.26 -12.29 8.18
N SER A 109 6.92 -11.93 6.94
CA SER A 109 7.78 -12.15 5.76
C SER A 109 9.06 -11.31 5.80
N LEU A 110 8.99 -10.03 6.21
CA LEU A 110 10.16 -9.16 6.36
C LEU A 110 11.16 -9.76 7.36
N ILE A 111 10.67 -10.28 8.48
CA ILE A 111 11.50 -10.91 9.51
C ILE A 111 12.04 -12.25 9.01
N ALA A 112 11.18 -13.16 8.55
CA ALA A 112 11.57 -14.51 8.15
C ALA A 112 12.49 -14.53 6.93
N SER A 113 12.34 -13.59 6.00
CA SER A 113 13.24 -13.43 4.85
C SER A 113 14.55 -12.69 5.21
N GLY A 114 14.62 -12.01 6.36
CA GLY A 114 15.78 -11.17 6.73
C GLY A 114 15.80 -9.80 6.06
N VAL A 115 14.78 -9.45 5.26
CA VAL A 115 14.64 -8.12 4.63
C VAL A 115 14.51 -7.00 5.65
N SER A 116 14.01 -7.30 6.86
CA SER A 116 13.94 -6.35 7.97
C SER A 116 15.30 -5.72 8.34
N ARG A 117 16.43 -6.29 7.90
CA ARG A 117 17.78 -5.74 8.08
C ARG A 117 18.12 -4.60 7.11
N TYR A 118 17.35 -4.43 6.04
CA TYR A 118 17.64 -3.47 4.96
C TYR A 118 16.75 -2.22 4.99
N GLY A 119 15.63 -2.26 5.71
CA GLY A 119 14.65 -1.17 5.76
C GLY A 119 14.44 -0.63 7.16
N GLY A 120 14.15 0.66 7.25
CA GLY A 120 13.72 1.31 8.49
C GLY A 120 12.20 1.51 8.52
N PHE A 121 11.64 1.53 9.73
CA PHE A 121 10.23 1.79 9.96
C PHE A 121 10.07 2.75 11.14
N LYS A 122 9.03 3.57 11.10
CA LYS A 122 8.55 4.33 12.25
C LYS A 122 7.09 4.03 12.53
N LEU A 123 6.66 4.26 13.77
CA LEU A 123 5.25 4.17 14.12
C LEU A 123 4.47 5.31 13.46
N LEU A 124 3.23 5.02 13.03
CA LEU A 124 2.28 6.06 12.69
C LEU A 124 1.87 6.80 13.97
N GLU A 125 2.06 8.12 14.04
CA GLU A 125 1.91 8.87 15.29
C GLU A 125 0.44 9.08 15.67
N LYS A 126 -0.39 9.42 14.68
CA LYS A 126 -1.81 9.76 14.91
C LYS A 126 -2.71 9.28 13.79
N VAL A 127 -3.93 8.92 14.18
CA VAL A 127 -5.09 8.79 13.29
C VAL A 127 -6.15 9.76 13.78
N ALA A 128 -6.74 10.53 12.88
CA ALA A 128 -7.77 11.50 13.24
C ALA A 128 -8.85 11.59 12.16
N LEU A 129 -10.08 11.91 12.59
CA LEU A 129 -11.16 12.31 11.70
C LEU A 129 -11.10 13.82 11.49
N PHE A 130 -11.30 14.27 10.26
CA PHE A 130 -11.56 15.69 10.00
C PHE A 130 -12.90 16.10 10.61
N ASP A 131 -12.97 17.28 11.24
CA ASP A 131 -14.20 17.82 11.81
C ASP A 131 -14.60 19.14 11.14
N SER A 132 -13.70 20.13 11.17
CA SER A 132 -13.92 21.43 10.54
C SER A 132 -12.57 22.08 10.20
N PRO A 133 -12.54 23.15 9.39
CA PRO A 133 -11.28 23.79 9.02
C PRO A 133 -10.46 24.18 10.26
N GLY A 134 -9.23 23.66 10.36
CA GLY A 134 -8.35 23.86 11.51
C GLY A 134 -8.62 22.92 12.71
N VAL A 135 -9.54 21.96 12.62
CA VAL A 135 -9.93 21.10 13.76
C VAL A 135 -10.09 19.64 13.33
N VAL A 136 -9.54 18.74 14.14
CA VAL A 136 -9.68 17.29 13.99
C VAL A 136 -10.20 16.64 15.27
N LYS A 137 -10.79 15.45 15.12
CA LYS A 137 -11.14 14.55 16.22
C LYS A 137 -10.12 13.42 16.27
N PRO A 138 -9.20 13.42 17.25
CA PRO A 138 -8.20 12.37 17.37
C PRO A 138 -8.86 11.04 17.74
N VAL A 139 -8.41 9.96 17.09
CA VAL A 139 -8.90 8.60 17.35
C VAL A 139 -7.97 7.97 18.39
N PRO A 140 -8.49 7.54 19.55
CA PRO A 140 -7.67 6.88 20.58
C PRO A 140 -6.93 5.65 20.03
N GLY A 141 -5.61 5.59 20.25
CA GLY A 141 -4.78 4.50 19.73
C GLY A 141 -4.79 3.25 20.61
N ASN A 142 -5.11 3.41 21.90
CA ASN A 142 -5.10 2.32 22.88
C ASN A 142 -6.21 2.50 23.96
N LYS A 143 -6.33 1.52 24.86
CA LYS A 143 -7.32 1.54 25.94
C LYS A 143 -7.15 2.75 26.87
N GLU A 144 -5.91 3.12 27.20
CA GLU A 144 -5.60 4.25 28.08
C GLU A 144 -6.06 5.59 27.47
N ASP A 145 -5.85 5.79 26.17
CA ASP A 145 -6.32 6.96 25.43
C ASP A 145 -7.86 7.08 25.47
N VAL A 146 -8.57 5.95 25.34
CA VAL A 146 -10.04 5.91 25.48
C VAL A 146 -10.46 6.35 26.88
N PHE A 147 -9.73 5.93 27.93
CA PHE A 147 -10.01 6.35 29.30
C PHE A 147 -9.71 7.83 29.53
N LYS A 148 -8.64 8.37 28.95
CA LYS A 148 -8.25 9.79 29.04
C LYS A 148 -9.16 10.74 28.26
N ASN A 149 -9.83 10.25 27.21
CA ASN A 149 -10.72 11.07 26.38
C ASN A 149 -11.89 11.65 27.22
N LYS A 150 -12.01 12.98 27.29
CA LYS A 150 -13.05 13.68 28.07
C LYS A 150 -14.37 13.86 27.31
N GLN A 151 -14.34 13.76 25.99
CA GLN A 151 -15.50 13.92 25.10
C GLN A 151 -16.47 12.74 25.22
N LEU A 152 -15.96 11.54 25.52
CA LEU A 152 -16.79 10.34 25.71
C LEU A 152 -17.37 10.25 27.13
N SER A 153 -18.70 10.27 27.24
CA SER A 153 -19.41 9.94 28.49
C SER A 153 -19.03 8.56 29.05
N LEU A 154 -19.14 8.34 30.36
CA LEU A 154 -18.83 7.05 31.00
C LEU A 154 -19.62 5.87 30.39
N LEU A 155 -20.89 6.07 30.08
CA LEU A 155 -21.71 5.05 29.42
C LEU A 155 -21.22 4.78 27.99
N GLY A 156 -20.82 5.82 27.27
CA GLY A 156 -20.20 5.71 25.94
C GLY A 156 -18.90 4.91 25.98
N LYS A 157 -18.02 5.21 26.93
CA LYS A 157 -16.77 4.46 27.16
C LYS A 157 -17.03 2.99 27.44
N ARG A 158 -18.03 2.67 28.28
CA ARG A 158 -18.41 1.28 28.57
C ARG A 158 -18.91 0.53 27.32
N ARG A 159 -19.73 1.16 26.48
CA ARG A 159 -20.21 0.55 25.23
C ARG A 159 -19.08 0.33 24.24
N LEU A 160 -18.22 1.33 24.06
CA LEU A 160 -17.03 1.24 23.22
C LEU A 160 -16.11 0.10 23.67
N MET A 161 -15.81 0.02 24.97
CA MET A 161 -14.98 -1.06 25.50
C MET A 161 -15.61 -2.45 25.33
N ARG A 162 -16.94 -2.57 25.46
CA ARG A 162 -17.64 -3.84 25.15
C ARG A 162 -17.42 -4.24 23.70
N PHE A 163 -17.55 -3.31 22.77
CA PHE A 163 -17.30 -3.56 21.35
C PHE A 163 -15.84 -3.93 21.08
N LEU A 164 -14.86 -3.18 21.59
CA LEU A 164 -13.44 -3.46 21.35
C LEU A 164 -13.01 -4.81 21.90
N MET A 165 -13.54 -5.22 23.06
CA MET A 165 -13.29 -6.56 23.62
C MET A 165 -13.92 -7.67 22.78
N PHE A 166 -15.10 -7.42 22.21
CA PHE A 166 -15.73 -8.34 21.26
C PHE A 166 -14.89 -8.47 19.97
N ALA A 167 -14.54 -7.35 19.34
CA ALA A 167 -13.82 -7.34 18.07
C ALA A 167 -12.37 -7.88 18.19
N GLY A 168 -11.71 -7.68 19.33
CA GLY A 168 -10.37 -8.24 19.57
C GLY A 168 -10.36 -9.75 19.89
N GLY A 169 -11.51 -10.31 20.28
CA GLY A 169 -11.68 -11.70 20.70
C GLY A 169 -12.04 -12.66 19.56
N GLU A 170 -12.56 -13.82 19.96
CA GLU A 170 -13.21 -14.81 19.08
C GLU A 170 -14.70 -14.46 19.00
N PHE A 171 -15.10 -13.89 17.86
CA PHE A 171 -16.43 -13.34 17.65
C PHE A 171 -17.31 -14.23 16.75
N GLU A 172 -16.71 -15.21 16.07
CA GLU A 172 -17.32 -16.03 15.04
C GLU A 172 -18.57 -16.78 15.54
N ASP A 173 -18.51 -17.32 16.75
CA ASP A 173 -19.61 -18.08 17.36
C ASP A 173 -20.53 -17.22 18.25
N LYS A 174 -20.38 -15.89 18.22
CA LYS A 174 -21.13 -15.00 19.11
C LYS A 174 -22.50 -14.64 18.52
N PRO A 175 -23.55 -14.58 19.35
CA PRO A 175 -24.91 -14.26 18.90
C PRO A 175 -25.03 -12.84 18.34
N GLU A 176 -24.10 -11.92 18.70
CA GLU A 176 -24.04 -10.60 18.10
C GLU A 176 -23.81 -10.65 16.58
N LEU A 177 -22.91 -11.53 16.10
CA LEU A 177 -22.53 -11.63 14.69
C LEU A 177 -23.49 -12.48 13.86
N GLN A 178 -24.08 -13.52 14.45
CA GLN A 178 -24.90 -14.49 13.74
C GLN A 178 -26.03 -13.81 12.92
N GLY A 179 -25.99 -14.00 11.59
CA GLY A 179 -26.96 -13.41 10.64
C GLY A 179 -26.77 -11.92 10.37
N SER A 180 -25.67 -11.34 10.86
CA SER A 180 -25.31 -9.92 10.72
C SER A 180 -24.01 -9.75 9.92
N GLU A 181 -23.45 -10.82 9.34
CA GLU A 181 -22.13 -10.84 8.71
C GLU A 181 -22.05 -9.90 7.49
N GLN A 182 -23.15 -9.83 6.72
CA GLN A 182 -23.25 -9.04 5.48
C GLN A 182 -23.97 -7.69 5.68
N MET A 183 -24.48 -7.41 6.88
CA MET A 183 -25.14 -6.12 7.12
C MET A 183 -24.10 -4.98 7.10
N PRO A 184 -24.50 -3.75 6.78
CA PRO A 184 -23.62 -2.59 6.87
C PRO A 184 -22.98 -2.48 8.25
N PHE A 185 -21.66 -2.34 8.29
CA PHE A 185 -20.91 -2.33 9.54
C PHE A 185 -21.33 -1.18 10.47
N THR A 186 -21.70 -0.04 9.89
CA THR A 186 -22.20 1.12 10.66
C THR A 186 -23.50 0.80 11.39
N ASP A 187 -24.41 0.05 10.76
CA ASP A 187 -25.67 -0.41 11.35
C ASP A 187 -25.41 -1.46 12.42
N PHE A 188 -24.47 -2.39 12.21
CA PHE A 188 -24.08 -3.38 13.22
C PHE A 188 -23.60 -2.72 14.52
N LEU A 189 -22.77 -1.66 14.42
CA LEU A 189 -22.28 -0.90 15.58
C LEU A 189 -23.41 -0.19 16.33
N LYS A 190 -24.41 0.31 15.61
CA LYS A 190 -25.60 0.98 16.18
C LYS A 190 -26.53 -0.05 16.84
N ASP A 191 -26.87 -1.12 16.13
CA ASP A 191 -27.92 -2.04 16.53
C ASP A 191 -27.46 -3.01 17.61
N LYS A 192 -26.26 -3.59 17.49
CA LYS A 192 -25.76 -4.61 18.42
C LYS A 192 -25.03 -4.02 19.63
N PHE A 193 -24.39 -2.87 19.46
CA PHE A 193 -23.56 -2.24 20.50
C PHE A 193 -24.08 -0.88 21.00
N SER A 194 -25.14 -0.33 20.38
CA SER A 194 -25.76 0.94 20.77
C SER A 194 -24.76 2.10 20.83
N LEU A 195 -23.81 2.12 19.91
CA LEU A 195 -22.80 3.17 19.80
C LEU A 195 -23.42 4.44 19.17
N LYS A 196 -22.95 5.60 19.61
CA LYS A 196 -23.38 6.90 19.06
C LYS A 196 -22.68 7.17 17.73
N GLU A 197 -23.27 8.05 16.92
CA GLU A 197 -22.77 8.38 15.57
C GLU A 197 -21.28 8.71 15.55
N GLU A 198 -20.79 9.55 16.46
CA GLU A 198 -19.37 9.90 16.53
C GLU A 198 -18.45 8.68 16.72
N ALA A 199 -18.81 7.75 17.61
CA ALA A 199 -18.04 6.52 17.82
C ALA A 199 -18.16 5.56 16.62
N VAL A 200 -19.34 5.51 15.99
CA VAL A 200 -19.56 4.71 14.78
C VAL A 200 -18.66 5.20 13.66
N GLN A 201 -18.60 6.51 13.43
CA GLN A 201 -17.75 7.12 12.41
C GLN A 201 -16.26 6.83 12.67
N ALA A 202 -15.79 7.01 13.91
CA ALA A 202 -14.41 6.70 14.28
C ALA A 202 -14.05 5.22 14.09
N ILE A 203 -14.92 4.31 14.50
CA ILE A 203 -14.67 2.87 14.35
C ILE A 203 -14.74 2.44 12.89
N ALA A 204 -15.76 2.87 12.14
CA ALA A 204 -15.95 2.46 10.76
C ALA A 204 -14.84 3.00 9.85
N TYR A 205 -14.55 4.30 9.90
CA TYR A 205 -13.69 4.94 8.91
C TYR A 205 -12.23 5.06 9.36
N ALA A 206 -11.95 5.22 10.66
CA ALA A 206 -10.59 5.43 11.15
C ALA A 206 -9.96 4.21 11.85
N LEU A 207 -10.75 3.22 12.27
CA LEU A 207 -10.23 1.96 12.81
C LEU A 207 -10.39 0.80 11.83
N ALA A 208 -11.56 0.64 11.22
CA ALA A 208 -11.83 -0.42 10.25
C ALA A 208 -11.48 -0.04 8.81
N PHE A 209 -11.22 1.25 8.53
CA PHE A 209 -10.93 1.77 7.19
C PHE A 209 -11.98 1.40 6.16
N CYS A 210 -13.25 1.36 6.54
CA CYS A 210 -14.34 1.22 5.58
C CYS A 210 -14.27 2.37 4.56
N ALA A 211 -14.42 2.04 3.29
CA ALA A 211 -14.53 3.04 2.23
C ALA A 211 -15.96 3.57 2.13
N LEU A 212 -16.95 2.70 2.40
CA LEU A 212 -18.37 2.97 2.23
C LEU A 212 -19.14 2.73 3.52
N ALA A 213 -20.25 3.45 3.69
CA ALA A 213 -21.20 3.18 4.77
C ALA A 213 -21.80 1.76 4.68
N SER A 214 -21.88 1.21 3.46
CA SER A 214 -22.39 -0.12 3.14
C SER A 214 -21.36 -1.24 3.26
N ASP A 215 -20.11 -0.96 3.67
CA ASP A 215 -19.11 -2.01 3.80
C ASP A 215 -19.57 -3.08 4.81
N PRO A 216 -19.39 -4.38 4.48
CA PRO A 216 -19.96 -5.47 5.25
C PRO A 216 -19.26 -5.64 6.62
N THR A 217 -20.04 -6.12 7.59
CA THR A 217 -19.63 -6.27 8.99
C THR A 217 -18.45 -7.23 9.19
N LEU A 218 -18.52 -8.44 8.63
CA LEU A 218 -17.51 -9.47 8.91
C LEU A 218 -16.09 -9.06 8.46
N PRO A 219 -15.86 -8.58 7.22
CA PRO A 219 -14.53 -8.11 6.81
C PRO A 219 -14.04 -6.93 7.65
N ALA A 220 -14.93 -6.02 8.09
CA ALA A 220 -14.56 -4.92 8.97
C ALA A 220 -14.11 -5.40 10.36
N LEU A 221 -14.79 -6.39 10.94
CA LEU A 221 -14.40 -6.99 12.23
C LEU A 221 -13.05 -7.71 12.14
N GLU A 222 -12.79 -8.44 11.06
CA GLU A 222 -11.50 -9.10 10.83
C GLU A 222 -10.35 -8.10 10.75
N ARG A 223 -10.56 -6.96 10.06
CA ARG A 223 -9.59 -5.84 10.02
C ARG A 223 -9.33 -5.28 11.40
N ILE A 224 -10.40 -4.91 12.13
CA ILE A 224 -10.28 -4.38 13.50
C ILE A 224 -9.52 -5.36 14.40
N ARG A 225 -9.86 -6.64 14.37
CA ARG A 225 -9.18 -7.67 15.17
C ARG A 225 -7.69 -7.69 14.92
N ARG A 226 -7.28 -7.64 13.64
CA ARG A 226 -5.87 -7.61 13.26
C ARG A 226 -5.16 -6.38 13.82
N TYR A 227 -5.77 -5.21 13.72
CA TYR A 227 -5.16 -3.96 14.21
C TYR A 227 -5.10 -3.91 15.73
N LEU A 228 -6.15 -4.35 16.43
CA LEU A 228 -6.14 -4.45 17.89
C LEU A 228 -5.07 -5.42 18.41
N ARG A 229 -4.81 -6.52 17.68
CA ARG A 229 -3.72 -7.46 18.00
C ARG A 229 -2.34 -6.94 17.61
N SER A 230 -2.25 -6.01 16.67
CA SER A 230 -0.99 -5.36 16.25
C SER A 230 -0.51 -4.31 17.25
N SER A 231 -1.43 -3.68 17.97
CA SER A 231 -1.13 -2.67 18.99
C SER A 231 -0.23 -3.25 20.10
N GLY A 232 0.82 -2.51 20.46
CA GLY A 232 1.75 -2.90 21.52
C GLY A 232 2.94 -3.75 21.08
N ARG A 233 2.98 -4.26 19.84
CA ARG A 233 4.12 -5.07 19.34
C ARG A 233 5.41 -4.26 19.21
N TYR A 234 5.32 -3.06 18.62
CA TYR A 234 6.45 -2.12 18.49
C TYR A 234 6.23 -0.79 19.21
N GLY A 235 5.01 -0.56 19.70
CA GLY A 235 4.63 0.66 20.39
C GLY A 235 3.11 0.86 20.41
N PRO A 236 2.62 2.06 20.74
CA PRO A 236 1.19 2.32 20.92
C PRO A 236 0.38 2.28 19.62
N SER A 237 1.02 2.49 18.47
CA SER A 237 0.35 2.43 17.17
C SER A 237 0.33 1.00 16.63
N PRO A 238 -0.80 0.54 16.05
CA PRO A 238 -0.86 -0.74 15.36
C PRO A 238 -0.23 -0.69 13.96
N PHE A 239 0.21 0.49 13.50
CA PHE A 239 0.72 0.71 12.15
C PHE A 239 2.15 1.26 12.15
N LEU A 240 2.91 0.79 11.18
CA LEU A 240 4.22 1.26 10.80
C LEU A 240 4.15 1.99 9.46
N VAL A 241 4.99 3.00 9.32
CA VAL A 241 5.30 3.71 8.08
C VAL A 241 6.73 3.34 7.70
N GLY A 242 6.93 2.82 6.49
CA GLY A 242 8.26 2.50 5.99
C GLY A 242 9.04 3.78 5.68
N HIS A 243 10.34 3.76 5.96
CA HIS A 243 11.22 4.88 5.60
C HIS A 243 11.38 4.97 4.07
N TYR A 244 11.70 6.17 3.58
CA TYR A 244 12.03 6.45 2.17
C TYR A 244 10.97 5.98 1.15
N GLY A 245 9.67 6.13 1.46
CA GLY A 245 8.59 5.80 0.53
C GLY A 245 8.01 4.38 0.65
N GLY A 246 8.51 3.56 1.57
CA GLY A 246 7.82 2.36 2.06
C GLY A 246 7.77 1.19 1.07
N ALA A 247 6.76 1.14 0.19
CA ALA A 247 6.50 -0.01 -0.68
C ALA A 247 7.67 -0.33 -1.62
N GLY A 248 8.18 0.67 -2.33
CA GLY A 248 9.31 0.52 -3.26
C GLY A 248 10.59 0.08 -2.56
N GLU A 249 10.85 0.57 -1.35
CA GLU A 249 12.01 0.16 -0.54
C GLU A 249 11.89 -1.27 -0.02
N ILE A 250 10.68 -1.67 0.38
CA ILE A 250 10.43 -3.06 0.77
C ILE A 250 10.65 -3.99 -0.43
N ALA A 251 10.13 -3.64 -1.61
CA ALA A 251 10.34 -4.40 -2.84
C ALA A 251 11.82 -4.52 -3.19
N GLN A 252 12.59 -3.42 -3.07
CA GLN A 252 14.05 -3.44 -3.23
C GLN A 252 14.75 -4.35 -2.22
N GLY A 253 14.31 -4.34 -0.96
CA GLY A 253 14.84 -5.23 0.07
C GLY A 253 14.67 -6.71 -0.26
N PHE A 254 13.50 -7.09 -0.80
CA PHE A 254 13.27 -8.43 -1.32
C PHE A 254 14.11 -8.71 -2.59
N CYS A 255 14.24 -7.74 -3.50
CA CYS A 255 15.09 -7.89 -4.67
C CYS A 255 16.56 -8.14 -4.29
N ARG A 256 17.07 -7.41 -3.30
CA ARG A 256 18.41 -7.63 -2.72
C ARG A 256 18.53 -9.05 -2.15
N THR A 257 17.51 -9.52 -1.44
CA THR A 257 17.49 -10.87 -0.86
C THR A 257 17.55 -11.95 -1.95
N ALA A 258 16.81 -11.76 -3.04
CA ALA A 258 16.87 -12.65 -4.19
C ALA A 258 18.26 -12.63 -4.86
N ALA A 259 18.84 -11.44 -5.06
CA ALA A 259 20.17 -11.28 -5.66
C ALA A 259 21.26 -11.98 -4.84
N VAL A 260 21.23 -11.82 -3.51
CA VAL A 260 22.15 -12.52 -2.59
C VAL A 260 22.00 -14.03 -2.69
N ALA A 261 20.78 -14.52 -2.94
CA ALA A 261 20.49 -15.93 -3.19
C ALA A 261 20.75 -16.38 -4.64
N GLY A 262 21.31 -15.52 -5.50
CA GLY A 262 21.76 -15.87 -6.85
C GLY A 262 20.83 -15.44 -8.00
N ALA A 263 19.78 -14.65 -7.73
CA ALA A 263 18.95 -14.09 -8.81
C ALA A 263 19.74 -13.09 -9.67
N THR A 264 19.52 -13.12 -10.98
CA THR A 264 20.07 -12.14 -11.93
C THR A 264 19.06 -11.03 -12.19
N TYR A 265 19.51 -9.77 -12.21
CA TYR A 265 18.65 -8.59 -12.38
C TYR A 265 18.89 -7.89 -13.71
N VAL A 266 17.81 -7.47 -14.37
CA VAL A 266 17.87 -6.65 -15.60
C VAL A 266 16.82 -5.53 -15.49
N LEU A 267 17.27 -4.29 -15.31
CA LEU A 267 16.39 -3.10 -15.28
C LEU A 267 16.51 -2.29 -16.56
N GLY A 268 15.52 -1.44 -16.83
CA GLY A 268 15.55 -0.49 -17.94
C GLY A 268 15.49 -1.15 -19.33
N ARG A 269 14.99 -2.39 -19.41
CA ARG A 269 14.99 -3.18 -20.65
C ARG A 269 13.61 -3.75 -20.94
N GLN A 270 13.08 -3.42 -22.11
CA GLN A 270 11.81 -3.97 -22.58
C GLN A 270 11.96 -5.42 -23.05
N VAL A 271 10.97 -6.25 -22.75
CA VAL A 271 10.79 -7.56 -23.39
C VAL A 271 10.25 -7.35 -24.79
N SER A 272 11.05 -7.64 -25.81
CA SER A 272 10.70 -7.43 -27.21
C SER A 272 9.82 -8.55 -27.77
N SER A 273 10.00 -9.78 -27.30
CA SER A 273 9.17 -10.92 -27.67
C SER A 273 9.32 -12.06 -26.68
N ILE A 274 8.26 -12.85 -26.53
CA ILE A 274 8.25 -14.11 -25.77
C ILE A 274 7.85 -15.21 -26.74
N VAL A 275 8.71 -16.20 -26.94
CA VAL A 275 8.49 -17.33 -27.86
C VAL A 275 8.32 -18.61 -27.05
N THR A 276 7.24 -19.34 -27.30
CA THR A 276 6.98 -20.65 -26.70
C THR A 276 7.51 -21.76 -27.61
N ALA A 277 8.32 -22.66 -27.08
CA ALA A 277 8.81 -23.82 -27.83
C ALA A 277 7.65 -24.79 -28.16
N PRO A 278 7.63 -25.42 -29.36
CA PRO A 278 6.61 -26.41 -29.71
C PRO A 278 6.64 -27.62 -28.76
N ILE A 279 5.47 -28.07 -28.30
CA ILE A 279 5.26 -29.19 -27.35
C ILE A 279 5.98 -30.50 -27.78
N ALA A 280 6.27 -30.66 -29.07
CA ALA A 280 6.91 -31.84 -29.64
C ALA A 280 8.41 -31.98 -29.32
N GLU A 281 9.09 -30.90 -28.92
CA GLU A 281 10.50 -30.94 -28.57
C GLU A 281 10.65 -31.00 -27.05
N LYS A 282 11.19 -32.12 -26.52
CA LYS A 282 11.59 -32.26 -25.11
C LYS A 282 12.85 -31.44 -24.82
N THR A 283 12.85 -30.15 -25.15
CA THR A 283 13.93 -29.23 -24.84
C THR A 283 13.67 -28.57 -23.49
N THR A 284 14.72 -28.45 -22.69
CA THR A 284 14.74 -27.61 -21.49
C THR A 284 14.53 -26.14 -21.88
N GLY A 285 13.65 -25.41 -21.19
CA GLY A 285 13.40 -23.98 -21.46
C GLY A 285 12.23 -23.74 -22.42
N LYS A 286 11.00 -23.89 -21.92
CA LYS A 286 9.76 -23.72 -22.72
C LYS A 286 9.52 -22.30 -23.25
N TYR A 287 9.95 -21.28 -22.52
CA TYR A 287 9.88 -19.88 -22.95
C TYR A 287 11.27 -19.37 -23.30
N THR A 288 11.36 -18.66 -24.43
CA THR A 288 12.53 -17.87 -24.81
C THR A 288 12.14 -16.41 -24.87
N LEU A 289 12.74 -15.59 -24.02
CA LEU A 289 12.52 -14.15 -23.96
C LEU A 289 13.69 -13.42 -24.63
N ASN A 290 13.35 -12.49 -25.51
CA ASN A 290 14.29 -11.54 -26.09
C ASN A 290 14.10 -10.19 -25.40
N LEU A 291 15.21 -9.58 -24.98
CA LEU A 291 15.24 -8.25 -24.37
C LEU A 291 15.87 -7.26 -25.35
N GLU A 292 15.40 -6.02 -25.33
CA GLU A 292 16.00 -4.94 -26.12
C GLU A 292 17.47 -4.73 -25.77
N ASP A 293 18.30 -4.49 -26.79
CA ASP A 293 19.76 -4.28 -26.68
C ASP A 293 20.54 -5.36 -25.91
N LEU A 294 19.96 -6.55 -25.71
CA LEU A 294 20.62 -7.68 -25.09
C LEU A 294 20.68 -8.84 -26.09
N SER A 295 21.89 -9.19 -26.53
CA SER A 295 22.10 -10.30 -27.47
C SER A 295 21.85 -11.66 -26.84
N GLU A 296 21.98 -11.77 -25.51
CA GLU A 296 21.74 -13.01 -24.79
C GLU A 296 20.25 -13.23 -24.54
N GLN A 297 19.73 -14.38 -24.98
CA GLN A 297 18.34 -14.78 -24.76
C GLN A 297 18.16 -15.41 -23.38
N LEU A 298 17.05 -15.13 -22.72
CA LEU A 298 16.66 -15.79 -21.47
C LEU A 298 15.74 -16.96 -21.77
N ARG A 299 16.04 -18.15 -21.23
CA ARG A 299 15.23 -19.35 -21.40
C ARG A 299 14.78 -19.88 -20.06
N CYS A 300 13.49 -20.15 -19.89
CA CYS A 300 12.93 -20.65 -18.64
C CYS A 300 11.73 -21.58 -18.85
N ASP A 301 11.35 -22.31 -17.80
CA ASP A 301 10.17 -23.18 -17.82
C ASP A 301 8.94 -22.54 -17.18
N LEU A 302 9.14 -21.47 -16.41
CA LEU A 302 8.09 -20.71 -15.75
C LEU A 302 8.27 -19.20 -15.98
N LEU A 303 7.18 -18.53 -16.32
CA LEU A 303 7.10 -17.06 -16.35
C LEU A 303 6.18 -16.59 -15.21
N ILE A 304 6.63 -15.62 -14.44
CA ILE A 304 5.82 -14.94 -13.41
C ILE A 304 5.80 -13.46 -13.78
N SER A 305 4.63 -12.83 -13.77
CA SER A 305 4.54 -11.42 -14.16
C SER A 305 3.44 -10.70 -13.39
N SER A 306 3.64 -9.41 -13.16
CA SER A 306 2.49 -8.53 -12.94
C SER A 306 1.69 -8.37 -14.25
N PRO A 307 0.38 -8.09 -14.19
CA PRO A 307 -0.46 -7.89 -15.37
C PRO A 307 0.10 -6.87 -16.37
N ASP A 308 0.73 -5.80 -15.86
CA ASP A 308 1.20 -4.69 -16.69
C ASP A 308 2.45 -5.01 -17.52
N HIS A 309 3.21 -6.03 -17.13
CA HIS A 309 4.48 -6.37 -17.78
C HIS A 309 4.34 -7.48 -18.84
N LEU A 310 3.14 -8.05 -18.99
CA LEU A 310 2.87 -9.03 -20.05
C LEU A 310 2.67 -8.33 -21.41
N PRO A 311 3.23 -8.84 -22.52
CA PRO A 311 2.87 -8.36 -23.85
C PRO A 311 1.38 -8.58 -24.16
N LEU A 312 0.74 -7.65 -24.87
CA LEU A 312 -0.71 -7.69 -25.19
C LEU A 312 -1.14 -9.02 -25.82
N ASP A 313 -0.31 -9.59 -26.69
CA ASP A 313 -0.60 -10.86 -27.38
C ASP A 313 -0.73 -12.08 -26.45
N LEU A 314 -0.16 -11.98 -25.23
CA LEU A 314 -0.20 -13.02 -24.20
C LEU A 314 -1.20 -12.71 -23.08
N GLN A 315 -1.83 -11.53 -23.09
CA GLN A 315 -2.80 -11.14 -22.07
C GLN A 315 -4.16 -11.86 -22.22
N GLY A 316 -4.41 -12.52 -23.36
CA GLY A 316 -5.67 -13.19 -23.66
C GLY A 316 -6.85 -12.21 -23.79
N ASP A 317 -7.85 -12.53 -24.60
CA ASP A 317 -9.11 -11.78 -24.65
C ASP A 317 -9.87 -12.00 -23.33
N SER A 318 -9.50 -11.26 -22.29
CA SER A 318 -10.21 -11.22 -21.01
C SER A 318 -11.40 -10.26 -21.12
N SER A 319 -12.32 -10.59 -22.04
CA SER A 319 -13.66 -10.02 -22.05
C SER A 319 -14.56 -10.83 -21.09
N ILE A 320 -14.94 -10.17 -19.99
CA ILE A 320 -16.20 -10.35 -19.23
C ILE A 320 -16.23 -11.41 -18.10
N THR A 321 -16.22 -10.85 -16.88
CA THR A 321 -16.91 -11.24 -15.63
C THR A 321 -16.48 -12.47 -14.82
N THR A 322 -15.79 -12.19 -13.72
CA THR A 322 -16.30 -12.51 -12.37
C THR A 322 -16.39 -11.20 -11.56
N ALA A 323 -17.27 -11.12 -10.56
CA ALA A 323 -17.51 -9.89 -9.78
C ALA A 323 -16.26 -9.49 -8.97
N SER A 324 -15.31 -8.83 -9.63
CA SER A 324 -14.11 -8.30 -9.01
C SER A 324 -14.44 -6.97 -8.33
N THR A 325 -13.87 -6.80 -7.16
CA THR A 325 -14.00 -5.67 -6.24
C THR A 325 -13.21 -4.43 -6.69
N ASN A 326 -12.97 -4.30 -7.99
CA ASN A 326 -12.00 -3.39 -8.56
C ASN A 326 -12.60 -1.98 -8.73
N CYS A 327 -12.06 -1.05 -7.95
CA CYS A 327 -12.48 0.33 -7.85
C CYS A 327 -11.33 1.21 -8.34
N SER A 328 -11.60 2.16 -9.23
CA SER A 328 -10.63 3.20 -9.61
C SER A 328 -10.42 4.18 -8.46
N PHE A 329 -9.33 4.93 -8.46
CA PHE A 329 -9.03 5.93 -7.44
C PHE A 329 -8.70 7.27 -8.06
N ALA A 330 -9.22 8.34 -7.48
CA ALA A 330 -8.58 9.65 -7.61
C ALA A 330 -7.45 9.73 -6.58
N ARG A 331 -6.27 10.15 -7.04
CA ARG A 331 -5.06 10.31 -6.23
C ARG A 331 -4.56 11.75 -6.30
N CYS A 332 -4.06 12.26 -5.18
CA CYS A 332 -3.28 13.49 -5.14
C CYS A 332 -2.01 13.28 -4.32
N ILE A 333 -0.88 13.72 -4.86
CA ILE A 333 0.37 13.87 -4.14
C ILE A 333 0.66 15.36 -4.05
N ALA A 334 0.79 15.89 -2.83
CA ALA A 334 1.12 17.29 -2.61
C ALA A 334 2.32 17.43 -1.65
N VAL A 335 3.23 18.35 -1.97
CA VAL A 335 4.36 18.69 -1.11
C VAL A 335 4.09 20.03 -0.44
N ILE A 336 4.24 20.09 0.88
CA ILE A 336 4.03 21.30 1.68
C ILE A 336 5.27 21.64 2.52
N ASP A 337 5.31 22.87 3.04
CA ASP A 337 6.45 23.43 3.78
C ASP A 337 6.12 23.89 5.20
N ARG A 338 4.91 23.56 5.66
CA ARG A 338 4.47 23.76 7.04
C ARG A 338 3.85 22.47 7.57
N PRO A 339 4.03 22.18 8.87
CA PRO A 339 3.45 21.00 9.47
C PRO A 339 1.93 21.08 9.47
N VAL A 340 1.29 19.91 9.44
CA VAL A 340 -0.13 19.77 9.79
C VAL A 340 -0.22 19.63 11.30
N SER A 341 -1.12 20.39 11.93
CA SER A 341 -1.37 20.33 13.38
C SER A 341 -2.73 19.73 13.67
N PHE A 342 -2.77 18.77 14.59
CA PHE A 342 -4.00 18.11 15.02
C PHE A 342 -4.59 18.79 16.26
N SER A 343 -5.12 20.00 16.06
CA SER A 343 -5.87 20.76 17.06
C SER A 343 -7.27 20.19 17.30
N THR A 344 -7.70 20.23 18.55
CA THR A 344 -9.06 19.84 18.97
C THR A 344 -9.86 21.08 19.37
N SER A 345 -11.20 21.03 19.31
CA SER A 345 -12.04 22.17 19.71
C SER A 345 -11.76 22.64 21.15
N GLU A 346 -11.41 21.71 22.05
CA GLU A 346 -11.05 22.03 23.44
C GLU A 346 -9.76 22.88 23.54
N SER A 347 -8.79 22.65 22.65
CA SER A 347 -7.54 23.45 22.61
C SER A 347 -7.76 24.89 22.16
N LEU A 348 -8.83 25.16 21.40
CA LEU A 348 -9.19 26.50 20.94
C LEU A 348 -9.98 27.28 22.00
N GLU A 349 -10.88 26.61 22.73
CA GLU A 349 -11.67 27.22 23.81
C GLU A 349 -10.86 27.52 25.09
N GLY A 350 -9.76 26.81 25.32
CA GLY A 350 -8.88 26.97 26.50
C GLY A 350 -8.00 28.22 26.52
N SER A 351 -8.01 29.05 25.48
CA SER A 351 -7.14 30.25 25.37
C SER A 351 -7.69 31.51 26.06
N GLY A 352 -8.88 31.44 26.69
CA GLY A 352 -9.57 32.60 27.27
C GLY A 352 -9.69 32.63 28.80
N GLY A 353 -9.07 31.71 29.55
CA GLY A 353 -9.16 31.63 31.01
C GLY A 353 -7.86 32.03 31.71
N GLU A 354 -7.90 33.08 32.53
CA GLU A 354 -6.83 33.47 33.46
C GLU A 354 -6.70 32.44 34.60
N ASP A 355 -6.13 31.26 34.34
CA ASP A 355 -5.70 30.32 35.38
C ASP A 355 -4.16 30.29 35.45
N PRO A 356 -3.53 30.80 36.52
CA PRO A 356 -2.08 30.97 36.61
C PRO A 356 -1.32 29.67 36.93
N ALA A 357 -1.90 28.50 36.62
CA ALA A 357 -1.36 27.18 36.98
C ALA A 357 -1.15 26.22 35.79
N SER A 358 -1.32 26.68 34.55
CA SER A 358 -1.06 25.87 33.35
C SER A 358 0.20 26.32 32.59
N ASP A 359 1.34 26.38 33.28
CA ASP A 359 2.67 26.42 32.63
C ASP A 359 3.06 25.01 32.11
N MET A 360 2.13 24.35 31.40
CA MET A 360 2.50 23.23 30.53
C MET A 360 2.81 23.85 29.17
N PRO A 361 4.00 23.62 28.59
CA PRO A 361 4.34 24.16 27.28
C PRO A 361 3.23 23.76 26.29
N ILE A 362 2.79 24.71 25.45
CA ILE A 362 1.87 24.45 24.34
C ILE A 362 2.44 23.22 23.62
N GLN A 363 1.77 22.08 23.78
CA GLN A 363 2.27 20.84 23.24
C GLN A 363 2.27 21.02 21.73
N ASP A 364 3.42 20.87 21.09
CA ASP A 364 3.52 20.96 19.64
C ASP A 364 2.61 19.88 19.04
N LEU A 365 1.44 20.30 18.55
CA LEU A 365 0.40 19.42 17.99
C LEU A 365 0.71 19.07 16.54
N SER A 366 1.87 19.50 16.03
CA SER A 366 2.34 19.08 14.71
C SER A 366 2.54 17.56 14.67
N VAL A 367 2.23 16.98 13.53
CA VAL A 367 2.43 15.57 13.26
C VAL A 367 3.47 15.39 12.17
N ASP A 368 4.36 14.42 12.35
CA ASP A 368 5.31 14.02 11.31
C ASP A 368 4.72 12.89 10.45
N THR A 369 4.10 11.89 11.08
CA THR A 369 3.32 10.88 10.35
C THR A 369 1.91 10.73 10.91
N ALA A 370 0.92 10.93 10.07
CA ALA A 370 -0.46 10.78 10.49
C ALA A 370 -1.36 10.32 9.36
N LEU A 371 -2.49 9.75 9.74
CA LEU A 371 -3.59 9.46 8.83
C LEU A 371 -4.79 10.33 9.21
N LEU A 372 -5.13 11.24 8.31
CA LEU A 372 -6.34 12.05 8.41
C LEU A 372 -7.44 11.40 7.55
N VAL A 373 -8.61 11.20 8.13
CA VAL A 373 -9.73 10.53 7.48
C VAL A 373 -10.89 11.52 7.37
N PHE A 374 -11.38 11.71 6.16
CA PHE A 374 -12.61 12.43 5.86
C PHE A 374 -13.72 11.41 5.68
N SER A 375 -14.59 11.28 6.69
CA SER A 375 -15.77 10.43 6.55
C SER A 375 -16.75 11.00 5.51
N PRO A 376 -17.69 10.19 4.97
CA PRO A 376 -18.67 10.68 4.02
C PRO A 376 -19.45 11.87 4.58
N SER A 377 -19.63 12.92 3.77
CA SER A 377 -20.29 14.18 4.15
C SER A 377 -19.56 15.00 5.23
N SER A 378 -18.28 14.75 5.49
CA SER A 378 -17.48 15.53 6.46
C SER A 378 -17.15 16.95 5.99
N ILE A 379 -17.22 17.23 4.68
CA ILE A 379 -17.06 18.58 4.12
C ILE A 379 -18.20 18.90 3.13
N PRO A 380 -18.65 20.18 3.02
CA PRO A 380 -19.85 20.52 2.23
C PRO A 380 -19.77 20.23 0.73
N ILE A 381 -18.58 20.34 0.13
CA ILE A 381 -18.32 20.14 -1.31
C ILE A 381 -17.68 18.75 -1.55
N GLY A 382 -17.65 17.89 -0.53
CA GLY A 382 -17.05 16.56 -0.63
C GLY A 382 -18.03 15.48 -1.04
N SER A 383 -17.50 14.28 -1.20
CA SER A 383 -18.25 13.05 -1.32
C SER A 383 -19.17 12.81 -0.12
N SER A 384 -20.42 12.44 -0.43
CA SER A 384 -21.42 11.99 0.54
C SER A 384 -21.45 10.47 0.73
N THR A 385 -20.69 9.71 -0.05
CA THR A 385 -20.80 8.24 -0.13
C THR A 385 -19.51 7.51 0.22
N VAL A 386 -18.36 8.03 -0.23
CA VAL A 386 -17.03 7.48 0.04
C VAL A 386 -16.27 8.29 1.09
N ALA A 387 -15.49 7.59 1.89
CA ALA A 387 -14.46 8.20 2.75
C ALA A 387 -13.20 8.51 1.93
N VAL A 388 -12.51 9.59 2.31
CA VAL A 388 -11.24 10.02 1.71
C VAL A 388 -10.13 9.98 2.76
N ASN A 389 -8.99 9.41 2.39
CA ASN A 389 -7.85 9.25 3.29
C ASN A 389 -6.71 10.17 2.87
N VAL A 390 -6.06 10.80 3.84
CA VAL A 390 -4.83 11.57 3.65
C VAL A 390 -3.73 11.01 4.52
N LEU A 391 -2.77 10.33 3.91
CA LEU A 391 -1.54 9.91 4.59
C LEU A 391 -0.54 11.06 4.55
N ILE A 392 -0.07 11.46 5.73
CA ILE A 392 0.88 12.55 5.93
C ILE A 392 2.22 11.94 6.30
N THR A 393 3.28 12.32 5.60
CA THR A 393 4.66 11.86 5.87
C THR A 393 5.64 13.02 5.83
N GLY A 394 6.31 13.27 6.96
CA GLY A 394 7.33 14.32 7.13
C GLY A 394 8.76 13.78 7.17
N GLU A 395 9.66 14.59 7.74
CA GLU A 395 11.09 14.29 7.89
C GLU A 395 11.37 12.97 8.60
N GLY A 396 10.62 12.64 9.65
CA GLY A 396 10.83 11.43 10.43
C GLY A 396 10.56 10.15 9.63
N SER A 397 9.78 10.21 8.55
CA SER A 397 9.61 9.11 7.61
C SER A 397 10.77 8.96 6.62
N MET A 398 11.73 9.89 6.63
CA MET A 398 12.81 10.01 5.64
C MET A 398 12.33 10.13 4.18
N SER A 399 11.02 10.34 3.97
CA SER A 399 10.42 10.48 2.62
C SER A 399 10.48 11.92 2.12
N ALA A 400 10.66 12.89 3.02
CA ALA A 400 10.79 14.31 2.72
C ALA A 400 11.97 14.91 3.49
N PRO A 401 12.64 15.95 2.97
CA PRO A 401 13.69 16.64 3.69
C PRO A 401 13.11 17.46 4.86
N ARG A 402 14.01 17.93 5.73
CA ARG A 402 13.67 18.72 6.91
C ARG A 402 12.75 19.90 6.58
N GLY A 403 11.68 20.04 7.37
CA GLY A 403 10.69 21.10 7.21
C GLY A 403 9.79 20.94 5.98
N ARG A 404 9.70 19.74 5.40
CA ARG A 404 8.80 19.42 4.30
C ARG A 404 7.96 18.20 4.65
N TRP A 405 6.76 18.14 4.07
CA TRP A 405 5.85 17.01 4.19
C TRP A 405 5.28 16.64 2.83
N ILE A 406 4.99 15.36 2.66
CA ILE A 406 4.23 14.83 1.52
C ILE A 406 2.85 14.42 2.03
N LEU A 407 1.82 14.83 1.30
CA LEU A 407 0.42 14.47 1.52
C LEU A 407 -0.01 13.54 0.39
N TYR A 408 -0.52 12.36 0.75
CA TYR A 408 -1.10 11.41 -0.19
C TYR A 408 -2.61 11.33 0.04
N ILE A 409 -3.40 11.94 -0.83
CA ILE A 409 -4.85 11.91 -0.79
C ILE A 409 -5.35 10.79 -1.70
N THR A 410 -6.22 9.94 -1.18
CA THR A 410 -6.82 8.82 -1.92
C THR A 410 -8.33 8.80 -1.73
N MET A 411 -9.05 8.84 -2.85
CA MET A 411 -10.51 8.73 -2.91
C MET A 411 -10.91 7.58 -3.85
N PRO A 412 -11.63 6.56 -3.36
CA PRO A 412 -12.23 5.54 -4.22
C PRO A 412 -13.29 6.15 -5.15
N LEU A 413 -13.30 5.74 -6.42
CA LEU A 413 -14.28 6.13 -7.44
C LEU A 413 -15.28 4.99 -7.64
N LEU A 414 -16.55 5.24 -7.31
CA LEU A 414 -17.64 4.30 -7.53
C LEU A 414 -18.42 4.68 -8.79
N GLY A 415 -18.61 3.73 -9.72
CA GLY A 415 -19.60 3.74 -10.81
C GLY A 415 -19.81 5.08 -11.52
N ASP A 416 -20.72 5.92 -11.00
CA ASP A 416 -21.06 7.23 -11.57
C ASP A 416 -19.89 8.24 -11.50
N GLN A 417 -18.94 8.08 -10.57
CA GLN A 417 -17.75 8.94 -10.44
C GLN A 417 -16.59 8.50 -11.35
N SER A 418 -16.61 7.25 -11.85
CA SER A 418 -15.61 6.71 -12.79
C SER A 418 -15.89 7.07 -14.27
N GLY A 419 -16.89 7.92 -14.53
CA GLY A 419 -17.39 8.28 -15.86
C GLY A 419 -16.89 9.60 -16.44
N GLY A 420 -15.75 10.13 -16.00
CA GLY A 420 -15.12 11.32 -16.60
C GLY A 420 -15.87 12.65 -16.47
N SER A 421 -16.87 12.75 -15.58
CA SER A 421 -17.61 14.01 -15.37
C SER A 421 -16.82 15.05 -14.58
N HIS A 422 -15.86 14.62 -13.77
CA HIS A 422 -15.00 15.49 -12.96
C HIS A 422 -13.54 15.04 -13.06
N SER A 423 -12.62 16.00 -13.12
CA SER A 423 -11.19 15.69 -13.05
C SER A 423 -10.80 15.25 -11.63
N PRO A 424 -9.74 14.44 -11.46
CA PRO A 424 -9.21 14.10 -10.14
C PRO A 424 -8.86 15.33 -9.30
N GLU A 425 -8.42 16.41 -9.97
CA GLU A 425 -8.15 17.69 -9.34
C GLU A 425 -9.42 18.36 -8.79
N GLU A 426 -10.52 18.38 -9.54
CA GLU A 426 -11.82 18.88 -9.06
C GLU A 426 -12.34 18.08 -7.86
N LEU A 427 -12.20 16.76 -7.89
CA LEU A 427 -12.65 15.87 -6.82
C LEU A 427 -11.83 16.03 -5.53
N LEU A 428 -10.51 16.19 -5.65
CA LEU A 428 -9.59 16.15 -4.52
C LEU A 428 -9.20 17.53 -3.97
N ARG A 429 -9.34 18.61 -4.74
CA ARG A 429 -9.00 19.96 -4.26
C ARG A 429 -9.71 20.33 -2.94
N PRO A 430 -11.02 20.06 -2.74
CA PRO A 430 -11.67 20.38 -1.46
C PRO A 430 -11.03 19.69 -0.25
N TYR A 431 -10.55 18.45 -0.43
CA TYR A 431 -9.87 17.69 0.62
C TYR A 431 -8.44 18.19 0.84
N LEU A 432 -7.73 18.58 -0.22
CA LEU A 432 -6.43 19.21 -0.10
C LEU A 432 -6.55 20.53 0.68
N ASP A 433 -7.46 21.41 0.29
CA ASP A 433 -7.67 22.71 0.95
C ASP A 433 -8.09 22.57 2.41
N ALA A 434 -8.99 21.62 2.70
CA ALA A 434 -9.37 21.28 4.07
C ALA A 434 -8.17 20.76 4.88
N THR A 435 -7.32 19.92 4.29
CA THR A 435 -6.07 19.47 4.93
C THR A 435 -5.12 20.63 5.18
N LEU A 436 -4.93 21.51 4.20
CA LEU A 436 -4.05 22.68 4.32
C LEU A 436 -4.54 23.67 5.38
N SER A 437 -5.85 23.71 5.68
CA SER A 437 -6.38 24.52 6.79
C SER A 437 -5.81 24.13 8.16
N LEU A 438 -5.32 22.88 8.31
CA LEU A 438 -4.68 22.38 9.53
C LEU A 438 -3.21 22.83 9.67
N THR A 439 -2.67 23.56 8.70
CA THR A 439 -1.31 24.13 8.76
C THR A 439 -1.28 25.55 9.34
N ARG A 440 -2.44 26.10 9.68
CA ARG A 440 -2.58 27.43 10.26
C ARG A 440 -2.09 27.42 11.70
N THR A 441 -1.32 28.43 12.07
CA THR A 441 -0.86 28.67 13.44
C THR A 441 -1.16 30.11 13.85
N SER A 442 -0.95 30.44 15.13
CA SER A 442 -1.04 31.82 15.60
C SER A 442 -0.06 32.75 14.87
N GLU A 443 1.12 32.24 14.48
CA GLU A 443 2.15 32.98 13.73
C GLU A 443 1.85 33.05 12.23
N HIS A 444 1.17 32.03 11.69
CA HIS A 444 0.82 31.91 10.28
C HIS A 444 -0.69 31.63 10.13
N PRO A 445 -1.54 32.67 10.11
CA PRO A 445 -2.99 32.50 10.05
C PRO A 445 -3.49 31.98 8.68
N GLU A 446 -2.66 32.09 7.65
CA GLU A 446 -2.94 31.59 6.31
C GLU A 446 -2.54 30.12 6.16
N SER A 447 -3.34 29.36 5.40
CA SER A 447 -3.02 27.97 5.04
C SER A 447 -1.73 27.89 4.20
N ALA A 448 -0.98 26.81 4.34
CA ALA A 448 0.16 26.51 3.48
C ALA A 448 -0.28 26.39 2.03
N LEU A 449 0.59 26.85 1.12
CA LEU A 449 0.43 26.62 -0.30
C LEU A 449 1.29 25.41 -0.68
N PRO A 450 0.76 24.46 -1.46
CA PRO A 450 1.55 23.34 -1.91
C PRO A 450 2.65 23.83 -2.86
N LEU A 451 3.86 23.30 -2.68
CA LEU A 451 5.00 23.59 -3.55
C LEU A 451 4.87 22.88 -4.89
N VAL A 452 4.36 21.65 -4.85
CA VAL A 452 4.09 20.77 -5.97
C VAL A 452 2.81 20.01 -5.69
N THR A 453 1.97 19.87 -6.70
CA THR A 453 0.81 18.96 -6.67
C THR A 453 0.81 18.08 -7.91
N LEU A 454 0.43 16.83 -7.76
CA LEU A 454 0.15 15.88 -8.83
C LEU A 454 -1.21 15.25 -8.56
N PHE A 455 -2.12 15.32 -9.52
CA PHE A 455 -3.43 14.66 -9.50
C PHE A 455 -3.50 13.66 -10.64
N TYR A 456 -4.11 12.51 -10.40
CA TYR A 456 -4.34 11.50 -11.44
C TYR A 456 -5.45 10.54 -11.02
N GLU A 457 -6.02 9.88 -12.01
CA GLU A 457 -6.90 8.74 -11.83
C GLU A 457 -6.09 7.46 -12.03
N GLN A 458 -6.32 6.48 -11.15
CA GLN A 458 -5.70 5.17 -11.20
C GLN A 458 -6.80 4.13 -11.35
N SER A 459 -6.85 3.48 -12.50
CA SER A 459 -7.74 2.35 -12.74
C SER A 459 -7.08 1.04 -12.33
N PRO A 460 -7.83 0.08 -11.75
CA PRO A 460 -7.33 -1.26 -11.55
C PRO A 460 -7.15 -1.94 -12.91
N ARG A 461 -6.13 -2.78 -13.03
CA ARG A 461 -5.99 -3.66 -14.19
C ARG A 461 -6.14 -5.09 -13.73
N GLU A 462 -7.03 -5.80 -14.40
CA GLU A 462 -7.19 -7.23 -14.18
C GLU A 462 -6.12 -7.96 -14.99
N GLY A 463 -5.39 -8.85 -14.30
CA GLY A 463 -4.59 -9.84 -15.00
C GLY A 463 -5.51 -10.87 -15.67
N PRO A 464 -5.01 -11.63 -16.65
CA PRO A 464 -5.74 -12.78 -17.17
C PRO A 464 -6.19 -13.66 -16.01
N GLU A 465 -7.47 -14.05 -15.99
CA GLU A 465 -7.95 -15.04 -15.03
C GLU A 465 -7.09 -16.30 -15.21
N ASN A 466 -6.52 -16.82 -14.12
CA ASN A 466 -5.82 -18.10 -14.11
C ASN A 466 -6.83 -19.27 -14.23
N ASN A 467 -7.75 -19.18 -15.20
CA ASN A 467 -8.82 -20.13 -15.46
C ASN A 467 -8.36 -21.13 -16.53
N SER A 468 -7.60 -22.15 -16.13
CA SER A 468 -7.59 -23.41 -16.85
C SER A 468 -7.08 -24.56 -15.98
N THR A 469 -7.75 -25.69 -16.09
CA THR A 469 -7.39 -27.03 -15.60
C THR A 469 -6.10 -27.61 -16.19
N GLU A 470 -5.41 -26.87 -17.07
CA GLU A 470 -4.06 -27.17 -17.54
C GLU A 470 -3.07 -26.27 -16.80
N ALA A 471 -1.94 -26.83 -16.38
CA ALA A 471 -0.87 -26.11 -15.69
C ALA A 471 -0.30 -25.01 -16.60
N SER A 472 -0.91 -23.82 -16.56
CA SER A 472 -0.37 -22.64 -17.22
C SER A 472 1.03 -22.39 -16.67
N LEU A 473 2.00 -22.37 -17.57
CA LEU A 473 3.41 -22.12 -17.25
C LEU A 473 3.69 -20.61 -17.09
N MET A 474 2.62 -19.79 -17.10
CA MET A 474 2.63 -18.36 -16.84
C MET A 474 1.71 -18.06 -15.66
N LEU A 475 2.27 -17.42 -14.63
CA LEU A 475 1.55 -17.02 -13.42
C LEU A 475 1.46 -15.50 -13.34
N SER A 476 0.24 -14.97 -13.31
CA SER A 476 0.01 -13.56 -12.96
C SER A 476 -0.10 -13.41 -11.44
N THR A 477 0.64 -12.46 -10.88
CA THR A 477 0.44 -12.01 -9.49
C THR A 477 -0.88 -11.21 -9.41
N PRO A 478 -1.76 -11.50 -8.43
CA PRO A 478 -2.98 -10.72 -8.25
C PRO A 478 -2.68 -9.29 -7.74
N PRO A 479 -3.56 -8.32 -8.02
CA PRO A 479 -3.46 -6.99 -7.43
C PRO A 479 -3.60 -7.03 -5.90
N HIS A 480 -3.03 -6.04 -5.22
CA HIS A 480 -3.15 -5.88 -3.77
C HIS A 480 -4.51 -5.29 -3.35
N SER A 481 -4.83 -5.38 -2.05
CA SER A 481 -6.05 -4.85 -1.44
C SER A 481 -6.19 -3.36 -1.64
N ARG A 482 -7.42 -2.88 -1.85
CA ARG A 482 -7.74 -1.45 -1.94
C ARG A 482 -7.59 -0.69 -0.62
N TYR A 483 -7.57 -1.38 0.51
CA TYR A 483 -7.53 -0.74 1.83
C TYR A 483 -6.08 -0.44 2.22
N LEU A 484 -5.80 0.84 2.51
CA LEU A 484 -4.46 1.37 2.82
C LEU A 484 -3.62 0.47 3.78
N PRO A 485 -4.16 -0.08 4.88
CA PRO A 485 -3.39 -0.91 5.81
C PRO A 485 -3.39 -2.41 5.46
N GLU A 486 -4.03 -2.82 4.38
CA GLU A 486 -4.04 -4.22 3.91
C GLU A 486 -3.19 -4.43 2.65
N VAL A 487 -2.79 -3.36 1.96
CA VAL A 487 -1.96 -3.39 0.74
C VAL A 487 -0.78 -4.34 0.91
N ALA A 488 0.09 -4.05 1.89
CA ALA A 488 1.31 -4.84 2.10
C ALA A 488 0.99 -6.31 2.41
N ASP A 489 0.01 -6.53 3.28
CA ASP A 489 -0.37 -7.84 3.81
C ASP A 489 -0.98 -8.72 2.71
N SER A 490 -1.74 -8.10 1.80
CA SER A 490 -2.27 -8.76 0.62
C SER A 490 -1.18 -9.12 -0.39
N ALA A 491 -0.18 -8.25 -0.61
CA ALA A 491 0.95 -8.55 -1.49
C ALA A 491 1.77 -9.74 -0.97
N ALA A 492 2.02 -9.81 0.34
CA ALA A 492 2.72 -10.95 0.94
C ALA A 492 1.93 -12.27 0.78
N ARG A 493 0.60 -12.24 0.99
CA ARG A 493 -0.27 -13.43 0.75
C ARG A 493 -0.31 -13.82 -0.73
N ASN A 494 -0.44 -12.85 -1.62
CA ASN A 494 -0.46 -13.06 -3.07
C ASN A 494 0.86 -13.70 -3.53
N ALA A 495 1.99 -13.24 -2.97
CA ALA A 495 3.30 -13.80 -3.23
C ALA A 495 3.43 -15.23 -2.71
N GLU A 496 2.98 -15.52 -1.49
CA GLU A 496 3.01 -16.87 -0.93
C GLU A 496 2.19 -17.86 -1.77
N VAL A 497 0.96 -17.48 -2.17
CA VAL A 497 0.12 -18.29 -3.06
C VAL A 497 0.80 -18.51 -4.42
N THR A 498 1.38 -17.47 -5.00
CA THR A 498 2.10 -17.55 -6.28
C THR A 498 3.33 -18.47 -6.17
N PHE A 499 4.06 -18.41 -5.06
CA PHE A 499 5.22 -19.26 -4.79
C PHE A 499 4.84 -20.75 -4.75
N TRP A 500 3.79 -21.12 -4.01
CA TRP A 500 3.39 -22.52 -3.92
C TRP A 500 2.94 -23.07 -5.29
N ARG A 501 2.21 -22.27 -6.08
CA ARG A 501 1.87 -22.62 -7.48
C ARG A 501 3.11 -22.74 -8.36
N ALA A 502 4.08 -21.83 -8.21
CA ALA A 502 5.33 -21.90 -8.95
C ALA A 502 6.10 -23.20 -8.66
N LEU A 503 6.14 -23.65 -7.40
CA LEU A 503 6.77 -24.91 -7.03
C LEU A 503 6.07 -26.12 -7.67
N GLU A 504 4.74 -26.14 -7.74
CA GLU A 504 3.99 -27.20 -8.43
C GLU A 504 4.35 -27.27 -9.91
N VAL A 505 4.40 -26.10 -10.57
CA VAL A 505 4.76 -26.00 -11.99
C VAL A 505 6.20 -26.45 -12.23
N LEU A 506 7.16 -25.96 -11.44
CA LEU A 506 8.58 -26.32 -11.57
C LEU A 506 8.83 -27.81 -11.31
N LYS A 507 8.19 -28.39 -10.30
CA LYS A 507 8.25 -29.84 -10.04
C LYS A 507 7.68 -30.65 -11.21
N SER A 508 6.56 -30.22 -11.79
CA SER A 508 5.97 -30.88 -12.96
C SER A 508 6.88 -30.81 -14.20
N ALA A 509 7.71 -29.76 -14.30
CA ALA A 509 8.73 -29.59 -15.33
C ALA A 509 10.04 -30.36 -15.04
N GLY A 510 10.12 -31.09 -13.91
CA GLY A 510 11.31 -31.82 -13.50
C GLY A 510 12.44 -30.93 -12.96
N ARG A 511 12.15 -29.68 -12.59
CA ARG A 511 13.12 -28.76 -11.97
C ARG A 511 13.15 -28.96 -10.46
N LEU A 512 14.32 -29.32 -9.96
CA LEU A 512 14.63 -29.39 -8.54
C LEU A 512 15.53 -28.21 -8.16
N PRO A 513 15.43 -27.69 -6.92
CA PRO A 513 16.29 -26.61 -6.48
C PRO A 513 17.78 -27.03 -6.47
N GLY A 514 18.67 -26.11 -6.81
CA GLY A 514 20.10 -26.39 -7.04
C GLY A 514 20.96 -26.55 -5.78
N ASP A 515 21.94 -27.45 -5.90
CA ASP A 515 23.15 -27.68 -5.07
C ASP A 515 23.04 -28.34 -3.68
N LYS A 516 21.86 -28.71 -3.23
CA LYS A 516 21.73 -29.72 -2.18
C LYS A 516 21.35 -31.04 -2.83
N ASN A 517 22.14 -32.09 -2.60
CA ASN A 517 21.74 -33.50 -2.78
C ASN A 517 20.51 -33.90 -1.92
N SER A 518 19.71 -32.93 -1.48
CA SER A 518 18.55 -33.12 -0.66
C SER A 518 17.36 -33.37 -1.59
N GLU A 519 16.88 -34.60 -1.58
CA GLU A 519 15.48 -34.92 -1.86
C GLU A 519 14.52 -34.25 -0.85
N GLU A 520 15.00 -33.38 0.05
CA GLU A 520 14.19 -32.62 0.98
C GLU A 520 13.30 -31.65 0.20
N ALA A 521 11.99 -31.87 0.32
CA ALA A 521 10.99 -30.99 -0.23
C ALA A 521 11.12 -29.60 0.40
N VAL A 522 10.86 -28.56 -0.40
CA VAL A 522 10.62 -27.22 0.13
C VAL A 522 9.33 -27.28 0.97
N GLU A 523 9.48 -27.31 2.29
CA GLU A 523 8.37 -27.42 3.25
C GLU A 523 7.82 -26.07 3.71
N ASN A 524 8.63 -25.01 3.64
CA ASN A 524 8.28 -23.68 4.14
C ASN A 524 8.48 -22.61 3.07
N PHE A 525 7.67 -21.55 3.14
CA PHE A 525 7.77 -20.39 2.23
C PHE A 525 9.10 -19.65 2.38
N TRP A 526 9.57 -19.48 3.63
CA TRP A 526 10.89 -18.95 3.94
C TRP A 526 11.75 -20.04 4.59
N PRO A 527 12.97 -20.30 4.11
CA PRO A 527 13.90 -21.15 4.84
C PRO A 527 14.33 -20.46 6.15
N PRO A 528 14.74 -21.24 7.18
CA PRO A 528 15.29 -20.68 8.40
C PRO A 528 16.44 -19.71 8.12
N LEU A 529 16.48 -18.60 8.85
CA LEU A 529 17.61 -17.68 8.74
C LEU A 529 18.87 -18.36 9.26
N GLU A 530 19.95 -18.25 8.49
CA GLU A 530 21.27 -18.60 8.99
C GLU A 530 21.60 -17.67 10.17
N TYR A 531 21.81 -18.26 11.34
CA TYR A 531 22.32 -17.54 12.50
C TYR A 531 23.73 -17.07 12.13
N VAL A 532 23.88 -15.77 11.87
CA VAL A 532 25.18 -15.13 11.92
C VAL A 532 25.58 -15.22 13.39
N ASN A 533 26.48 -16.14 13.73
CA ASN A 533 27.08 -16.17 15.05
C ASN A 533 27.63 -14.77 15.33
N GLY A 534 27.09 -14.10 16.33
CA GLY A 534 27.63 -12.85 16.83
C GLY A 534 28.97 -13.13 17.48
N GLU A 535 30.03 -13.00 16.69
CA GLU A 535 31.28 -12.44 17.18
C GLU A 535 31.23 -10.94 16.86
N ASP A 536 31.52 -10.15 17.89
CA ASP A 536 31.70 -8.69 17.89
C ASP A 536 30.46 -7.80 18.12
N ASP A 537 29.74 -8.05 19.22
CA ASP A 537 29.13 -6.96 20.02
C ASP A 537 30.20 -6.38 20.98
N GLU A 538 31.21 -5.72 20.44
CA GLU A 538 31.98 -4.68 21.12
C GLU A 538 31.97 -3.47 20.21
N TRP A 539 31.06 -2.50 20.41
CA TRP A 539 31.29 -1.05 20.22
C TRP A 539 30.20 -0.24 20.95
#